data_AF-A0A6P4FLC9-F1
#
_entry.id   AF-A0A6P4FLC9-F1
#
_cell.length_a   1.000
_cell.length_b   1.000
_cell.length_c   1.000
_cell.angle_alpha   90.00
_cell.angle_beta   90.00
_cell.angle_gamma   90.00
#
_symmetry.space_group_name_H-M   'P 1'
#
loop_
_entity.id
_entity.type
_entity.pdbx_description
1 polymer ?
#
loop_
_entity_poly.entity_id
_entity_poly.type
_entity_poly.pdbx_seq_one_letter_code
_entity_poly.pdbx_strand_id
1 'polypeptide(L)'
;MVCGRKCSFFCLFMSSWAFLMLNILGICFYLRSLVLLMDLPLPLIFHDPEDFKAKAEEAYQTVAIRCFVTAIVFLGFVFISIIAIRQDNKKRKRLYKRAHRR
;
A
#
# COMPACT_ATOMS: atom_id res chain seq x y z
N MET A 1 20.86 -3.80 15.30
CA MET A 1 21.77 -3.30 14.24
C MET A 1 21.60 -1.81 14.07
N VAL A 2 22.63 -1.03 14.43
CA VAL A 2 22.68 0.41 14.16
C VAL A 2 23.15 0.57 12.72
N CYS A 3 22.22 0.53 11.78
CA CYS A 3 22.49 0.94 10.41
C CYS A 3 22.90 2.43 10.46
N GLY A 4 24.07 2.76 9.90
CA GLY A 4 24.64 4.10 9.97
C GLY A 4 23.68 5.19 9.47
N ARG A 5 23.95 6.44 9.88
CA ARG A 5 23.14 7.65 9.61
C ARG A 5 22.62 7.74 8.15
N LYS A 6 23.39 7.25 7.18
CA LYS A 6 23.08 7.25 5.74
C LYS A 6 22.05 6.17 5.32
N CYS A 7 22.11 4.96 5.89
CA CYS A 7 21.14 3.90 5.58
C CYS A 7 19.74 4.22 6.12
N SER A 8 19.65 4.97 7.22
CA SER A 8 18.35 5.33 7.80
C SER A 8 17.54 6.28 6.91
N PHE A 9 18.20 7.18 6.17
CA PHE A 9 17.52 8.07 5.22
C PHE A 9 16.99 7.31 4.00
N PHE A 10 17.79 6.38 3.47
CA PHE A 10 17.35 5.54 2.36
C PHE A 10 16.14 4.68 2.73
N CYS A 11 16.14 4.10 3.93
CA CYS A 11 15.02 3.29 4.41
C CYS A 11 13.74 4.13 4.59
N LEU A 12 13.86 5.37 5.07
CA LEU A 12 12.73 6.31 5.17
C LEU A 12 12.20 6.71 3.79
N PHE A 13 13.10 6.95 2.83
CA PHE A 13 12.73 7.31 1.46
C PHE A 13 12.01 6.16 0.75
N MET A 14 12.56 4.94 0.84
CA MET A 14 11.93 3.73 0.30
C MET A 14 10.58 3.45 0.96
N SER A 15 10.45 3.68 2.27
CA SER A 15 9.17 3.52 2.97
C SER A 15 8.12 4.53 2.50
N SER A 16 8.51 5.78 2.27
CA SER A 16 7.61 6.82 1.72
C SER A 16 7.23 6.53 0.27
N TRP A 17 8.17 6.04 -0.54
CA TRP A 17 7.94 5.68 -1.94
C TRP A 17 7.02 4.46 -2.07
N ALA A 18 7.23 3.42 -1.26
CA ALA A 18 6.38 2.24 -1.23
C ALA A 18 4.94 2.59 -0.83
N PHE A 19 4.75 3.53 0.11
CA PHE A 19 3.43 4.02 0.47
C PHE A 19 2.73 4.72 -0.70
N LEU A 20 3.44 5.59 -1.44
CA LEU A 20 2.91 6.24 -2.64
C LEU A 20 2.50 5.23 -3.72
N MET A 21 3.34 4.23 -3.99
CA MET A 21 3.03 3.20 -4.99
C MET A 21 1.80 2.36 -4.61
N LEU A 22 1.64 2.00 -3.34
CA LEU A 22 0.46 1.26 -2.86
C LEU A 22 -0.84 2.08 -3.00
N ASN A 23 -0.80 3.39 -2.74
CA ASN A 23 -1.96 4.27 -2.92
C ASN A 23 -2.31 4.45 -4.40
N ILE A 24 -1.32 4.66 -5.27
CA ILE A 24 -1.52 4.80 -6.72
C ILE A 24 -2.11 3.50 -7.29
N LEU A 25 -1.58 2.34 -6.89
CA LEU A 25 -2.13 1.05 -7.30
C LEU A 25 -3.59 0.94 -6.87
N GLY A 26 -3.92 1.22 -5.60
CA GLY A 26 -5.29 1.18 -5.08
C GLY A 26 -6.28 2.06 -5.87
N ILE A 27 -5.85 3.26 -6.27
CA ILE A 27 -6.68 4.18 -7.09
C ILE A 27 -6.85 3.64 -8.52
N CYS A 28 -5.80 3.08 -9.14
CA CYS A 28 -5.89 2.45 -10.47
C CYS A 28 -6.84 1.25 -10.49
N PHE A 29 -6.90 0.48 -9.41
CA PHE A 29 -7.88 -0.59 -9.21
C PHE A 29 -9.31 -0.05 -9.04
N TYR A 30 -9.48 1.07 -8.33
CA TYR A 30 -10.79 1.72 -8.17
C TYR A 30 -11.35 2.26 -9.49
N LEU A 31 -10.49 2.78 -10.36
CA LEU A 31 -10.88 3.31 -11.67
C LEU A 31 -11.12 2.24 -12.74
N ARG A 32 -11.08 0.94 -12.39
CA ARG A 32 -11.37 -0.17 -13.31
C ARG A 32 -10.51 -0.09 -14.59
N SER A 33 -9.22 0.18 -14.41
CA SER A 33 -8.30 0.41 -15.54
C SER A 33 -8.19 -0.83 -16.44
N LEU A 34 -8.36 -0.62 -17.75
CA LEU A 34 -8.22 -1.62 -18.81
C LEU A 34 -6.83 -2.28 -18.83
N VAL A 35 -5.81 -1.63 -18.26
CA VAL A 35 -4.44 -2.17 -18.19
C VAL A 35 -4.36 -3.46 -17.39
N LEU A 36 -5.31 -3.69 -16.47
CA LEU A 36 -5.30 -4.80 -15.53
C LEU A 36 -6.17 -5.99 -15.97
N LEU A 37 -6.80 -5.89 -17.16
CA LEU A 37 -7.62 -6.97 -17.72
C LEU A 37 -6.77 -8.22 -18.00
N MET A 38 -5.47 -8.01 -18.25
CA MET A 38 -4.48 -9.04 -18.57
C MET A 38 -4.03 -9.86 -17.35
N ASP A 39 -4.08 -9.27 -16.16
CA ASP A 39 -3.71 -9.93 -14.89
C ASP A 39 -4.90 -10.65 -14.23
N LEU A 40 -6.11 -10.46 -14.77
CA LEU A 40 -7.33 -11.03 -14.21
C LEU A 40 -7.44 -12.51 -14.65
N PRO A 41 -7.78 -13.45 -13.75
CA PRO A 41 -7.86 -14.87 -14.08
C PRO A 41 -9.14 -15.15 -14.87
N LEU A 42 -9.18 -14.73 -16.14
CA LEU A 42 -10.25 -15.09 -17.05
C LEU A 42 -9.98 -16.51 -17.58
N PRO A 43 -11.01 -17.38 -17.62
CA PRO A 43 -10.88 -18.67 -18.27
C PRO A 43 -10.61 -18.48 -19.77
N LEU A 44 -9.55 -19.09 -20.31
CA LEU A 44 -9.05 -18.86 -21.67
C LEU A 44 -10.01 -19.26 -22.82
N ILE A 45 -11.21 -19.75 -22.50
CA ILE A 45 -12.15 -20.35 -23.45
C ILE A 45 -13.48 -19.62 -23.34
N PHE A 46 -13.76 -18.75 -24.31
CA PHE A 46 -15.07 -18.13 -24.49
C PHE A 46 -15.54 -18.39 -25.91
N HIS A 47 -16.76 -18.91 -26.05
CA HIS A 47 -17.38 -19.16 -27.35
C HIS A 47 -18.00 -17.88 -27.94
N ASP A 48 -18.33 -16.89 -27.10
CA ASP A 48 -19.03 -15.67 -27.50
C ASP A 48 -18.44 -14.40 -26.86
N PRO A 49 -18.34 -13.29 -27.62
CA PRO A 49 -17.75 -12.03 -27.16
C PRO A 49 -18.61 -11.31 -26.09
N GLU A 50 -19.92 -11.55 -26.05
CA GLU A 50 -20.80 -10.96 -25.04
C GLU A 50 -20.63 -11.63 -23.66
N ASP A 51 -20.51 -12.95 -23.64
CA ASP A 51 -20.25 -13.72 -22.41
C ASP A 51 -18.87 -13.41 -21.82
N PHE A 52 -17.88 -13.15 -22.68
CA PHE A 52 -16.58 -12.65 -22.25
C PHE A 52 -16.71 -11.33 -21.49
N LYS A 53 -17.48 -10.39 -22.05
CA LYS A 53 -17.66 -9.06 -21.46
C LYS A 53 -18.36 -9.14 -20.11
N ALA A 54 -19.43 -9.92 -19.99
CA ALA A 54 -20.17 -10.09 -18.74
C ALA A 54 -19.31 -10.70 -17.62
N LYS A 55 -18.56 -11.78 -17.92
CA LYS A 55 -17.67 -12.44 -16.94
C LYS A 55 -16.46 -11.60 -16.57
N ALA A 56 -15.87 -10.88 -17.53
CA ALA A 56 -14.81 -9.93 -17.25
C ALA A 56 -15.31 -8.87 -16.27
N GLU A 57 -16.52 -8.36 -16.49
CA GLU A 57 -17.11 -7.30 -15.69
C GLU A 57 -17.36 -7.72 -14.22
N GLU A 58 -17.81 -8.95 -14.00
CA GLU A 58 -17.99 -9.57 -12.68
C GLU A 58 -16.66 -9.81 -11.95
N ALA A 59 -15.67 -10.35 -12.66
CA ALA A 59 -14.34 -10.58 -12.11
C ALA A 59 -13.67 -9.26 -11.71
N TYR A 60 -13.88 -8.19 -12.48
CA TYR A 60 -13.43 -6.84 -12.14
C TYR A 60 -14.03 -6.34 -10.83
N GLN A 61 -15.36 -6.48 -10.64
CA GLN A 61 -16.01 -6.05 -9.40
C GLN A 61 -15.44 -6.79 -8.19
N THR A 62 -15.28 -8.10 -8.31
CA THR A 62 -14.79 -8.94 -7.22
C THR A 62 -13.37 -8.57 -6.80
N VAL A 63 -12.47 -8.35 -7.78
CA VAL A 63 -11.10 -7.95 -7.51
C VAL A 63 -11.01 -6.50 -7.01
N ALA A 64 -11.81 -5.59 -7.57
CA ALA A 64 -11.87 -4.21 -7.11
C ALA A 64 -12.29 -4.12 -5.63
N ILE A 65 -13.31 -4.87 -5.21
CA ILE A 65 -13.75 -4.93 -3.81
C ILE A 65 -12.63 -5.44 -2.89
N ARG A 66 -11.97 -6.55 -3.26
CA ARG A 66 -10.84 -7.10 -2.48
C ARG A 66 -9.68 -6.12 -2.36
N CYS A 67 -9.37 -5.41 -3.45
CA CYS A 67 -8.33 -4.39 -3.47
C CYS A 67 -8.71 -3.20 -2.58
N PHE A 68 -9.96 -2.73 -2.64
CA PHE A 68 -10.44 -1.60 -1.85
C PHE A 68 -10.40 -1.89 -0.34
N VAL A 69 -10.83 -3.08 0.08
CA VAL A 69 -10.73 -3.51 1.49
C VAL A 69 -9.27 -3.53 1.93
N THR A 70 -8.39 -4.09 1.11
CA THR A 70 -6.95 -4.14 1.39
C THR A 70 -6.36 -2.73 1.51
N ALA A 71 -6.75 -1.80 0.64
CA ALA A 71 -6.30 -0.41 0.67
C ALA A 71 -6.68 0.29 1.99
N ILE A 72 -7.93 0.11 2.46
CA ILE A 72 -8.39 0.67 3.74
C ILE A 72 -7.57 0.10 4.91
N VAL A 73 -7.33 -1.21 4.91
CA VAL A 73 -6.53 -1.87 5.96
C VAL A 73 -5.10 -1.33 5.98
N PHE A 74 -4.45 -1.23 4.82
CA PHE A 74 -3.09 -0.69 4.71
C PHE A 74 -3.01 0.77 5.12
N LEU A 75 -4.02 1.58 4.78
CA LEU A 75 -4.11 2.98 5.22
C LEU A 75 -4.17 3.05 6.75
N GLY A 76 -4.97 2.20 7.39
CA GLY A 76 -5.03 2.07 8.85
C GLY A 76 -3.68 1.68 9.45
N PHE A 77 -3.00 0.68 8.90
CA PHE A 77 -1.66 0.27 9.34
C PHE A 77 -0.65 1.42 9.25
N VAL A 78 -0.65 2.17 8.14
CA VAL A 78 0.27 3.29 7.96
C VAL A 78 0.00 4.39 8.98
N PHE A 79 -1.27 4.68 9.27
CA PHE A 79 -1.64 5.64 10.29
C PHE A 79 -1.11 5.23 11.68
N ILE A 80 -1.28 3.96 12.04
CA ILE A 80 -0.75 3.39 13.29
C ILE A 80 0.79 3.44 13.31
N SER A 81 1.46 3.07 12.22
CA SER A 81 2.93 3.13 12.12
C SER A 81 3.46 4.56 12.27
N ILE A 82 2.82 5.55 11.64
CA ILE A 82 3.19 6.97 11.79
C ILE A 82 3.03 7.41 13.24
N ILE A 83 1.92 7.04 13.91
CA ILE A 83 1.70 7.35 15.31
C ILE A 83 2.78 6.70 16.18
N ALA A 84 3.07 5.42 15.98
CA ALA A 84 4.10 4.69 16.73
C ALA A 84 5.48 5.33 16.57
N ILE A 85 5.87 5.70 15.35
CA ILE A 85 7.14 6.39 15.06
C ILE A 85 7.18 7.77 15.73
N ARG A 86 6.07 8.53 15.70
CA ARG A 86 5.99 9.84 16.37
C ARG A 86 6.12 9.70 17.89
N GLN A 87 5.51 8.66 18.47
CA GLN A 87 5.62 8.37 19.89
C GLN A 87 7.05 7.97 20.28
N ASP A 88 7.71 7.09 19.52
CA ASP A 88 9.09 6.68 19.77
C ASP A 88 10.05 7.88 19.68
N ASN A 89 9.89 8.73 18.66
CA ASN A 89 10.66 9.96 18.53
C ASN A 89 10.45 10.91 19.71
N LYS A 90 9.23 11.02 20.25
CA LYS A 90 8.96 11.83 21.45
C LYS A 90 9.65 11.24 22.68
N LYS A 91 9.68 9.92 22.82
CA LYS A 91 10.38 9.22 23.92
C LYS A 91 11.90 9.39 23.82
N ARG A 92 12.48 9.25 22.63
CA ARG A 92 13.93 9.47 22.38
C ARG A 92 14.36 10.90 22.69
N LYS A 93 13.57 11.92 22.30
CA LYS A 93 13.85 13.32 22.66
C LYS A 93 13.90 13.55 24.18
N ARG A 94 13.03 12.88 24.95
CA ARG A 94 13.06 12.93 26.42
C ARG A 94 14.32 12.29 27.00
N LEU A 95 14.75 11.15 26.46
CA LEU A 95 15.98 10.47 26.87
C LEU A 95 17.22 11.32 26.57
N TYR A 96 17.30 11.94 25.38
CA TYR A 96 18.42 12.83 25.02
C TYR A 96 18.53 14.03 25.96
N LYS A 97 17.40 14.66 26.32
CA LYS A 97 17.37 15.75 27.32
C LYS A 97 17.81 15.32 28.72
N ARG A 98 17.64 14.05 29.11
CA ARG A 98 18.11 13.53 30.41
C ARG A 98 19.60 13.22 30.39
N ALA A 99 20.12 12.70 29.27
CA ALA A 99 21.54 12.39 29.09
C ALA A 99 22.41 13.66 29.07
N HIS A 100 21.94 14.75 28.46
CA HIS A 100 22.70 16.01 28.43
C HIS A 100 22.67 16.79 29.76
N ARG A 101 21.78 16.42 30.70
CA ARG A 101 21.66 17.08 32.00
C ARG A 101 22.47 16.39 33.12
N ARG A 102 23.22 15.33 32.79
CA ARG A 102 24.24 14.69 33.63
C ARG A 102 25.60 15.01 33.05
#